data_AF-A0A1H3TC44-F1
#
_entry.id   AF-A0A1H3TC44-F1
#
_cell.length_a   1.000
_cell.length_b   1.000
_cell.length_c   1.000
_cell.angle_alpha   90.00
_cell.angle_beta   90.00
_cell.angle_gamma   90.00
#
_symmetry.space_group_name_H-M   'P 1'
#
loop_
_entity.id
_entity.type
_entity.pdbx_description
1 polymer ?
#
loop_
_entity_poly.entity_id
_entity_poly.type
_entity_poly.pdbx_seq_one_letter_code
_entity_poly.pdbx_strand_id
1 'polypeptide(L)'
;MNPHRIIIVPGWRNSGPDHWQSLWAQQLPHAERVEQDDWLVPHRDPWVAALEQLVLSRPEPVVLAAHSLGCITAAHMGPEASARVQGALLVAPADPERRAQLADFAPVPYAPLPYRSVLVASSNDPYCPIRRAGAYARAWGSEFVRLQNAGHINVESGFGDWPLGLALLQSLMQGDSWQPAQPRPAVRAPRVAGARAAVPAGAGAPWAAGL
;
A
#
# COMPACT_ATOMS: atom_id res chain seq x y z
N MET A 1 -0.68 -28.25 -4.85
CA MET A 1 -0.86 -26.86 -4.39
C MET A 1 -2.34 -26.55 -4.54
N ASN A 2 -3.02 -26.11 -3.48
CA ASN A 2 -4.41 -25.67 -3.65
C ASN A 2 -4.42 -24.51 -4.65
N PRO A 3 -5.34 -24.50 -5.64
CA PRO A 3 -5.46 -23.37 -6.55
C PRO A 3 -5.77 -22.11 -5.74
N HIS A 4 -5.09 -21.01 -6.03
CA HIS A 4 -5.40 -19.70 -5.44
C HIS A 4 -6.55 -19.06 -6.23
N ARG A 5 -7.35 -18.25 -5.55
CA ARG A 5 -8.31 -17.36 -6.19
C ARG A 5 -7.63 -16.03 -6.47
N ILE A 6 -7.55 -15.62 -7.73
CA ILE A 6 -7.04 -14.28 -8.07
C ILE A 6 -8.23 -13.32 -8.10
N ILE A 7 -8.23 -12.32 -7.23
CA ILE A 7 -9.25 -11.27 -7.23
C ILE A 7 -8.66 -9.99 -7.81
N ILE A 8 -9.19 -9.58 -8.96
CA ILE A 8 -8.85 -8.36 -9.66
C ILE A 8 -9.68 -7.22 -9.08
N VAL A 9 -9.02 -6.15 -8.65
CA VAL A 9 -9.64 -5.00 -7.98
C VAL A 9 -9.38 -3.74 -8.81
N PRO A 10 -10.30 -3.37 -9.73
CA PRO A 10 -10.14 -2.18 -10.55
C PRO A 10 -10.21 -0.88 -9.75
N GLY A 11 -9.70 0.18 -10.37
CA GLY A 11 -9.82 1.54 -9.86
C GLY A 11 -11.08 2.26 -10.34
N TRP A 12 -11.15 3.56 -10.06
CA TRP A 12 -12.23 4.44 -10.52
C TRP A 12 -12.41 4.36 -12.04
N ARG A 13 -13.67 4.30 -12.50
CA ARG A 13 -14.07 4.09 -13.91
C ARG A 13 -13.78 2.72 -14.49
N ASN A 14 -13.41 1.76 -13.64
CA ASN A 14 -13.14 0.38 -14.01
C ASN A 14 -11.93 0.24 -14.97
N SER A 15 -11.59 -1.00 -15.32
CA SER A 15 -10.54 -1.30 -16.29
C SER A 15 -11.15 -1.68 -17.63
N GLY A 16 -10.82 -0.90 -18.67
CA GLY A 16 -11.26 -1.12 -20.05
C GLY A 16 -10.78 -2.45 -20.64
N PRO A 17 -11.26 -2.85 -21.84
CA PRO A 17 -11.02 -4.18 -22.41
C PRO A 17 -9.52 -4.48 -22.63
N ASP A 18 -8.73 -3.49 -23.04
CA ASP A 18 -7.30 -3.66 -23.34
C ASP A 18 -6.40 -3.50 -22.10
N HIS A 19 -6.99 -3.18 -20.95
CA HIS A 19 -6.25 -3.01 -19.71
C HIS A 19 -5.75 -4.35 -19.20
N TRP A 20 -4.54 -4.39 -18.64
CA TRP A 20 -3.92 -5.61 -18.09
C TRP A 20 -4.86 -6.38 -17.15
N GLN A 21 -5.62 -5.70 -16.29
CA GLN A 21 -6.62 -6.35 -15.43
C GLN A 21 -7.69 -7.10 -16.22
N SER A 22 -8.19 -6.54 -17.32
CA SER A 22 -9.23 -7.17 -18.13
C SER A 22 -8.68 -8.34 -18.94
N LEU A 23 -7.47 -8.19 -19.46
CA LEU A 23 -6.76 -9.27 -20.15
C LEU A 23 -6.48 -10.44 -19.19
N TRP A 24 -6.01 -10.16 -17.98
CA TRP A 24 -5.75 -11.19 -16.97
C TRP A 24 -7.04 -11.89 -16.50
N ALA A 25 -8.16 -11.16 -16.37
CA ALA A 25 -9.45 -11.77 -16.06
C ALA A 25 -9.90 -12.81 -17.10
N GLN A 26 -9.49 -12.64 -18.36
CA GLN A 26 -9.82 -13.57 -19.45
C GLN A 26 -8.81 -14.72 -19.57
N GLN A 27 -7.53 -14.45 -19.31
CA GLN A 27 -6.43 -15.37 -19.57
C GLN A 27 -6.07 -16.26 -18.37
N LEU A 28 -6.21 -15.75 -17.14
CA LEU A 28 -5.77 -16.47 -15.95
C LEU A 28 -6.87 -17.38 -15.40
N PRO A 29 -6.57 -18.67 -15.16
CA PRO A 29 -7.52 -19.56 -14.52
C PRO A 29 -7.80 -19.06 -13.10
N HIS A 30 -9.06 -19.18 -12.67
CA HIS A 30 -9.51 -18.76 -11.34
C HIS A 30 -9.33 -17.26 -11.05
N ALA A 31 -9.17 -16.42 -12.07
CA ALA A 31 -9.31 -14.98 -11.92
C ALA A 31 -10.79 -14.57 -11.86
N GLU A 32 -11.09 -13.65 -10.95
CA GLU A 32 -12.40 -13.05 -10.80
C GLU A 32 -12.23 -11.57 -10.53
N ARG A 33 -13.11 -10.74 -11.10
CA ARG A 33 -13.09 -9.30 -10.94
C ARG A 33 -14.14 -8.90 -9.92
N VAL A 34 -13.78 -8.02 -8.99
CA VAL A 34 -14.79 -7.39 -8.13
C VAL A 34 -15.64 -6.46 -8.99
N GLU A 35 -16.96 -6.60 -8.87
CA GLU A 35 -17.91 -5.68 -9.49
C GLU A 35 -18.35 -4.62 -8.47
N GLN A 36 -18.55 -3.40 -8.97
CA GLN A 36 -19.02 -2.26 -8.19
C GLN A 36 -20.34 -1.77 -8.77
N ASP A 37 -21.26 -1.37 -7.90
CA ASP A 37 -22.57 -0.86 -8.33
C ASP A 37 -22.45 0.46 -9.11
N ASP A 38 -21.51 1.32 -8.72
CA ASP A 38 -21.20 2.58 -9.41
C ASP A 38 -19.69 2.78 -9.55
N TRP A 39 -19.25 2.78 -10.82
CA TRP A 39 -17.86 3.01 -11.20
C TRP A 39 -17.49 4.50 -11.35
N LEU A 40 -18.48 5.39 -11.44
CA LEU A 40 -18.33 6.82 -11.70
C LEU A 40 -18.37 7.66 -10.41
N VAL A 41 -19.18 7.27 -9.43
CA VAL A 41 -19.29 7.93 -8.13
C VAL A 41 -18.88 6.96 -7.02
N PRO A 42 -17.57 6.77 -6.79
CA PRO A 42 -17.10 5.77 -5.86
C PRO A 42 -17.30 6.22 -4.41
N HIS A 43 -17.78 5.31 -3.58
CA HIS A 43 -17.87 5.47 -2.14
C HIS A 43 -17.12 4.32 -1.46
N ARG A 44 -16.38 4.63 -0.40
CA ARG A 44 -15.48 3.69 0.26
C ARG A 44 -16.22 2.46 0.77
N ASP A 45 -17.26 2.68 1.56
CA ASP A 45 -17.96 1.61 2.26
C ASP A 45 -18.56 0.56 1.30
N PRO A 46 -19.32 0.90 0.24
CA PRO A 46 -19.80 -0.10 -0.71
C PRO A 46 -18.67 -0.76 -1.50
N TRP A 47 -17.61 -0.01 -1.85
CA TRP A 47 -16.47 -0.58 -2.58
C TRP A 47 -15.71 -1.62 -1.78
N VAL A 48 -15.48 -1.33 -0.50
CA VAL A 48 -14.85 -2.25 0.45
C VAL A 48 -15.76 -3.45 0.69
N ALA A 49 -17.06 -3.23 0.93
CA ALA A 49 -18.01 -4.31 1.17
C ALA A 49 -18.08 -5.29 -0.01
N ALA A 50 -18.11 -4.80 -1.26
CA ALA A 50 -18.11 -5.65 -2.45
C ALA A 50 -16.83 -6.51 -2.56
N LEU A 51 -15.67 -5.91 -2.25
CA LEU A 51 -14.41 -6.64 -2.23
C LEU A 51 -14.40 -7.71 -1.12
N GLU A 52 -14.80 -7.35 0.09
CA GLU A 52 -14.83 -8.28 1.22
C GLU A 52 -15.79 -9.44 0.99
N GLN A 53 -16.99 -9.18 0.46
CA GLN A 53 -17.96 -10.20 0.11
C GLN A 53 -17.38 -11.20 -0.89
N LEU A 54 -16.72 -10.71 -1.93
CA LEU A 54 -16.10 -11.58 -2.92
C LEU A 54 -14.97 -12.42 -2.29
N VAL A 55 -14.08 -11.79 -1.52
CA VAL A 55 -12.98 -12.47 -0.81
C VAL A 55 -13.51 -13.58 0.11
N LEU A 56 -14.55 -13.30 0.90
CA LEU A 56 -15.12 -14.23 1.86
C LEU A 56 -15.95 -15.34 1.20
N SER A 57 -16.50 -15.10 0.01
CA SER A 57 -17.27 -16.11 -0.75
C SER A 57 -16.42 -17.22 -1.35
N ARG A 58 -15.09 -17.12 -1.25
CA ARG A 58 -14.14 -18.03 -1.91
C ARG A 58 -13.40 -18.92 -0.90
N PRO A 59 -13.55 -20.25 -0.99
CA PRO A 59 -12.91 -21.17 -0.04
C PRO A 59 -11.40 -21.26 -0.22
N GLU A 60 -10.87 -20.89 -1.40
CA GLU A 60 -9.44 -20.88 -1.68
C GLU A 60 -8.72 -19.68 -1.06
N PRO A 61 -7.41 -19.76 -0.79
CA PRO A 61 -6.60 -18.58 -0.48
C PRO A 61 -6.67 -17.55 -1.59
N VAL A 62 -6.78 -16.28 -1.23
CA VAL A 62 -6.94 -15.17 -2.17
C VAL A 62 -5.61 -14.48 -2.47
N VAL A 63 -5.37 -14.13 -3.73
CA VAL A 63 -4.33 -13.17 -4.13
C VAL A 63 -4.99 -11.99 -4.83
N LEU A 64 -4.72 -10.77 -4.38
CA LEU A 64 -5.29 -9.55 -4.95
C LEU A 64 -4.41 -8.99 -6.07
N ALA A 65 -5.04 -8.52 -7.14
CA ALA A 65 -4.44 -7.73 -8.21
C ALA A 65 -5.16 -6.39 -8.32
N ALA A 66 -4.74 -5.41 -7.51
CA ALA A 66 -5.41 -4.13 -7.34
C ALA A 66 -4.74 -3.01 -8.13
N HIS A 67 -5.54 -2.09 -8.67
CA HIS A 67 -5.07 -0.93 -9.41
C HIS A 67 -5.67 0.37 -8.88
N SER A 68 -4.87 1.43 -8.76
CA SER A 68 -5.35 2.79 -8.47
C SER A 68 -6.22 2.85 -7.22
N LEU A 69 -7.50 3.25 -7.33
CA LEU A 69 -8.44 3.28 -6.21
C LEU A 69 -8.69 1.90 -5.60
N GLY A 70 -8.55 0.82 -6.39
CA GLY A 70 -8.63 -0.55 -5.90
C GLY A 70 -7.55 -0.86 -4.86
N CYS A 71 -6.36 -0.26 -4.96
CA CYS A 71 -5.32 -0.40 -3.93
C CYS A 71 -5.76 0.19 -2.59
N ILE A 72 -6.43 1.35 -2.65
CA ILE A 72 -6.96 2.02 -1.45
C ILE A 72 -8.12 1.23 -0.86
N THR A 73 -8.97 0.66 -1.71
CA THR A 73 -10.06 -0.23 -1.31
C THR A 73 -9.53 -1.46 -0.58
N ALA A 74 -8.50 -2.12 -1.12
CA ALA A 74 -7.84 -3.26 -0.48
C ALA A 74 -7.20 -2.91 0.88
N ALA A 75 -6.65 -1.69 1.03
CA ALA A 75 -6.07 -1.23 2.30
C ALA A 75 -7.13 -0.95 3.39
N HIS A 76 -8.38 -0.70 3.01
CA HIS A 76 -9.49 -0.46 3.94
C HIS A 76 -10.23 -1.72 4.39
N MET A 77 -9.90 -2.89 3.84
CA MET A 77 -10.56 -4.15 4.23
C MET A 77 -10.39 -4.43 5.73
N GLY A 78 -11.46 -4.93 6.32
CA GLY A 78 -11.52 -5.46 7.67
C GLY A 78 -10.67 -6.72 7.87
N PRO A 79 -10.42 -7.08 9.13
CA PRO A 79 -9.50 -8.16 9.50
C PRO A 79 -9.94 -9.54 9.02
N GLU A 80 -11.25 -9.83 8.97
CA GLU A 80 -11.77 -11.13 8.55
C GLU A 80 -11.47 -11.42 7.07
N ALA A 81 -11.81 -10.49 6.18
CA ALA A 81 -11.50 -10.60 4.76
C ALA A 81 -9.97 -10.57 4.53
N SER A 82 -9.26 -9.68 5.22
CA SER A 82 -7.80 -9.58 5.09
C SER A 82 -7.09 -10.87 5.50
N ALA A 83 -7.60 -11.63 6.47
CA ALA A 83 -7.03 -12.93 6.87
C ALA A 83 -7.16 -14.03 5.80
N ARG A 84 -8.02 -13.84 4.79
CA ARG A 84 -8.16 -14.75 3.64
C ARG A 84 -7.15 -14.46 2.52
N VAL A 85 -6.52 -13.29 2.56
CA VAL A 85 -5.57 -12.84 1.54
C VAL A 85 -4.18 -13.36 1.87
N GLN A 86 -3.61 -14.12 0.94
CA GLN A 86 -2.23 -14.60 1.01
C GLN A 86 -1.24 -13.56 0.52
N GLY A 87 -1.63 -12.79 -0.51
CA GLY A 87 -0.80 -11.70 -0.99
C GLY A 87 -1.54 -10.71 -1.87
N ALA A 88 -0.95 -9.53 -2.07
CA ALA A 88 -1.53 -8.47 -2.89
C ALA A 88 -0.49 -7.80 -3.79
N LEU A 89 -0.80 -7.73 -5.09
CA LEU A 89 -0.14 -6.85 -6.04
C LEU A 89 -0.92 -5.53 -6.08
N LEU A 90 -0.29 -4.45 -5.61
CA LEU A 90 -0.88 -3.11 -5.50
C LEU A 90 -0.24 -2.19 -6.54
N VAL A 91 -0.95 -1.88 -7.62
CA VAL A 91 -0.38 -1.20 -8.80
C VAL A 91 -0.88 0.23 -8.88
N ALA A 92 0.05 1.18 -8.99
CA ALA A 92 -0.23 2.61 -9.20
C ALA A 92 -1.30 3.15 -8.23
N PRO A 93 -1.12 3.03 -6.90
CA PRO A 93 -2.15 3.36 -5.92
C PRO A 93 -2.64 4.80 -6.09
N ALA A 94 -3.93 5.05 -5.92
CA ALA A 94 -4.47 6.41 -5.98
C ALA A 94 -4.03 7.26 -4.77
N ASP A 95 -4.25 8.57 -4.87
CA ASP A 95 -4.07 9.51 -3.77
C ASP A 95 -5.39 10.27 -3.48
N PRO A 96 -6.27 9.69 -2.64
CA PRO A 96 -7.57 10.29 -2.30
C PRO A 96 -7.49 11.73 -1.78
N GLU A 97 -6.44 12.06 -1.03
CA GLU A 97 -6.28 13.38 -0.39
C GLU A 97 -6.04 14.50 -1.41
N ARG A 98 -5.60 14.17 -2.63
CA ARG A 98 -5.36 15.14 -3.72
C ARG A 98 -6.50 15.19 -4.72
N ARG A 99 -7.60 14.47 -4.49
CA ARG A 99 -8.66 14.30 -5.49
C ARG A 99 -10.04 14.30 -4.85
N ALA A 100 -10.78 15.38 -5.05
CA ALA A 100 -12.09 15.58 -4.43
C ALA A 100 -13.08 14.44 -4.69
N GLN A 101 -13.07 13.85 -5.89
CA GLN A 101 -13.94 12.71 -6.23
C GLN A 101 -13.65 11.44 -5.42
N LEU A 102 -12.48 11.36 -4.79
CA LEU A 102 -12.02 10.21 -4.03
C LEU A 102 -11.96 10.51 -2.52
N ALA A 103 -12.37 11.70 -2.08
CA ALA A 103 -12.18 12.17 -0.71
C ALA A 103 -12.79 11.23 0.35
N ASP A 104 -13.84 10.49 0.00
CA ASP A 104 -14.51 9.50 0.87
C ASP A 104 -13.59 8.31 1.26
N PHE A 105 -12.54 8.06 0.48
CA PHE A 105 -11.52 7.05 0.76
C PHE A 105 -10.40 7.56 1.68
N ALA A 106 -10.45 8.84 2.08
CA ALA A 106 -9.52 9.41 3.05
C ALA A 106 -10.09 9.32 4.49
N PRO A 107 -9.23 9.23 5.52
CA PRO A 107 -7.79 9.01 5.42
C PRO A 107 -7.48 7.59 4.92
N VAL A 108 -6.40 7.46 4.15
CA VAL A 108 -5.89 6.15 3.73
C VAL A 108 -5.25 5.45 4.94
N PRO A 109 -5.56 4.16 5.22
CA PRO A 109 -4.99 3.45 6.35
C PRO A 109 -3.46 3.43 6.26
N TYR A 110 -2.81 3.82 7.34
CA TYR A 110 -1.36 3.96 7.42
C TYR A 110 -0.77 2.97 8.42
N ALA A 111 -1.05 1.69 8.20
CA ALA A 111 -0.64 0.57 9.06
C ALA A 111 -0.21 -0.63 8.21
N PRO A 112 0.61 -1.55 8.74
CA PRO A 112 1.02 -2.75 8.01
C PRO A 112 -0.17 -3.60 7.56
N LEU A 113 -0.11 -4.11 6.32
CA LEU A 113 -1.09 -5.09 5.86
C LEU A 113 -0.80 -6.44 6.53
N PRO A 114 -1.84 -7.24 6.85
CA PRO A 114 -1.67 -8.53 7.52
C PRO A 114 -1.27 -9.67 6.56
N TYR A 115 -0.76 -9.33 5.36
CA TYR A 115 -0.36 -10.25 4.31
C TYR A 115 0.80 -9.67 3.48
N ARG A 116 1.50 -10.54 2.73
CA ARG A 116 2.57 -10.11 1.82
C ARG A 116 2.01 -9.19 0.74
N SER A 117 2.73 -8.11 0.41
CA SER A 117 2.31 -7.25 -0.70
C SER A 117 3.49 -6.70 -1.48
N VAL A 118 3.27 -6.50 -2.79
CA VAL A 118 4.17 -5.80 -3.69
C VAL A 118 3.44 -4.56 -4.21
N LEU A 119 3.99 -3.38 -3.94
CA LEU A 119 3.51 -2.12 -4.46
C LEU A 119 4.35 -1.69 -5.67
N VAL A 120 3.71 -1.60 -6.83
CA VAL A 120 4.32 -1.12 -8.06
C VAL A 120 3.89 0.32 -8.31
N ALA A 121 4.85 1.24 -8.49
CA ALA A 121 4.54 2.64 -8.74
C ALA A 121 5.44 3.24 -9.84
N SER A 122 4.88 4.20 -10.59
CA SER A 122 5.60 4.91 -11.64
C SER A 122 6.19 6.23 -11.13
N SER A 123 7.36 6.61 -11.66
CA SER A 123 8.00 7.90 -11.34
C SER A 123 7.23 9.12 -11.86
N ASN A 124 6.35 8.95 -12.84
CA ASN A 124 5.57 10.02 -13.47
C ASN A 124 4.06 9.76 -13.44
N ASP A 125 3.56 9.01 -12.45
CA ASP A 125 2.12 8.81 -12.27
C ASP A 125 1.43 10.16 -11.93
N PRO A 126 0.44 10.61 -12.72
CA PRO A 126 -0.24 11.88 -12.49
C PRO A 126 -1.19 11.84 -11.27
N TYR A 127 -1.66 10.67 -10.87
CA TYR A 127 -2.65 10.48 -9.82
C TYR A 127 -2.03 10.27 -8.45
N CYS A 128 -0.81 9.72 -8.37
CA CYS A 128 -0.11 9.52 -7.10
C CYS A 128 1.41 9.77 -7.25
N PRO A 129 1.96 10.81 -6.61
CA PRO A 129 3.38 11.08 -6.69
C PRO A 129 4.19 9.93 -6.11
N ILE A 130 5.32 9.59 -6.74
CA ILE A 130 6.18 8.47 -6.32
C ILE A 130 6.58 8.52 -4.83
N ARG A 131 6.76 9.73 -4.27
CA ARG A 131 7.05 9.90 -2.83
C ARG A 131 5.91 9.40 -1.95
N ARG A 132 4.65 9.61 -2.37
CA ARG A 132 3.48 9.15 -1.64
C ARG A 132 3.27 7.65 -1.81
N ALA A 133 3.45 7.12 -3.02
CA ALA A 133 3.43 5.68 -3.24
C ALA A 133 4.50 4.96 -2.39
N GLY A 134 5.71 5.53 -2.26
CA GLY A 134 6.74 5.01 -1.36
C GLY A 134 6.40 5.15 0.13
N ALA A 135 5.61 6.15 0.51
CA ALA A 135 5.09 6.30 1.87
C ALA A 135 4.06 5.19 2.18
N TYR A 136 3.13 4.92 1.26
CA TYR A 136 2.21 3.78 1.36
C TYR A 136 2.96 2.45 1.45
N ALA A 137 3.93 2.20 0.57
CA ALA A 137 4.70 0.95 0.62
C ALA A 137 5.38 0.75 1.99
N ARG A 138 5.94 1.80 2.59
CA ARG A 138 6.53 1.74 3.92
C ARG A 138 5.49 1.48 5.01
N ALA A 139 4.35 2.16 4.95
CA ALA A 139 3.29 2.02 5.95
C ALA A 139 2.68 0.62 5.93
N TRP A 140 2.40 0.12 4.73
CA TRP A 140 1.78 -1.18 4.49
C TRP A 140 2.75 -2.36 4.61
N GLY A 141 4.06 -2.09 4.73
CA GLY A 141 5.08 -3.13 4.78
C GLY A 141 5.29 -3.85 3.45
N SER A 142 4.95 -3.20 2.33
CA SER A 142 5.04 -3.75 0.98
C SER A 142 6.46 -3.71 0.43
N GLU A 143 6.82 -4.72 -0.35
CA GLU A 143 7.94 -4.63 -1.29
C GLU A 143 7.63 -3.53 -2.31
N PHE A 144 8.61 -2.68 -2.65
CA PHE A 144 8.38 -1.52 -3.51
C PHE A 144 9.12 -1.65 -4.84
N VAL A 145 8.36 -1.74 -5.93
CA VAL A 145 8.87 -1.78 -7.30
C VAL A 145 8.60 -0.43 -7.95
N ARG A 146 9.67 0.31 -8.24
CA ARG A 146 9.58 1.59 -8.96
C ARG A 146 9.83 1.40 -10.44
N LEU A 147 8.87 1.77 -11.28
CA LEU A 147 9.03 1.89 -12.72
C LEU A 147 9.39 3.33 -13.10
N GLN A 148 10.28 3.50 -14.07
CA GLN A 148 10.56 4.83 -14.62
C GLN A 148 9.60 5.13 -15.77
N ASN A 149 8.99 6.31 -15.76
CA ASN A 149 8.18 6.87 -16.83
C ASN A 149 7.04 5.96 -17.33
N ALA A 150 6.42 5.19 -16.45
CA ALA A 150 5.38 4.19 -16.76
C ALA A 150 3.94 4.73 -16.70
N GLY A 151 3.74 6.05 -16.61
CA GLY A 151 2.42 6.69 -16.51
C GLY A 151 1.61 6.15 -15.33
N HIS A 152 0.33 5.88 -15.53
CA HIS A 152 -0.55 5.29 -14.51
C HIS A 152 -0.62 3.75 -14.59
N ILE A 153 0.32 3.12 -15.32
CA ILE A 153 0.38 1.67 -15.52
C ILE A 153 -0.96 1.14 -16.08
N ASN A 154 -1.43 1.78 -17.14
CA ASN A 154 -2.69 1.50 -17.82
C ASN A 154 -2.47 1.46 -19.35
N VAL A 155 -3.55 1.33 -20.12
CA VAL A 155 -3.48 1.21 -21.59
C VAL A 155 -2.82 2.43 -22.21
N GLU A 156 -3.17 3.64 -21.77
CA GLU A 156 -2.62 4.88 -22.29
C GLU A 156 -1.11 5.01 -22.05
N SER A 157 -0.57 4.33 -21.03
CA SER A 157 0.86 4.25 -20.78
C SER A 157 1.54 2.97 -21.28
N GLY A 158 0.84 2.16 -22.09
CA GLY A 158 1.37 0.97 -22.77
C GLY A 158 1.24 -0.35 -22.01
N PHE A 159 0.37 -0.42 -20.99
CA PHE A 159 0.22 -1.60 -20.14
C PHE A 159 -1.05 -2.41 -20.49
N GLY A 160 -0.88 -3.34 -21.43
CA GLY A 160 -1.82 -4.41 -21.79
C GLY A 160 -1.39 -5.76 -21.21
N ASP A 161 -0.77 -6.67 -21.97
CA ASP A 161 -0.41 -8.02 -21.46
C ASP A 161 0.51 -8.02 -20.22
N TRP A 162 1.30 -6.95 -20.06
CA TRP A 162 2.17 -6.64 -18.92
C TRP A 162 2.88 -7.85 -18.24
N PRO A 163 3.88 -8.47 -18.91
CA PRO A 163 4.55 -9.67 -18.40
C PRO A 163 5.24 -9.51 -17.04
N LEU A 164 5.81 -8.33 -16.75
CA LEU A 164 6.42 -8.04 -15.46
C LEU A 164 5.37 -8.11 -14.33
N GLY A 165 4.16 -7.59 -14.57
CA GLY A 165 3.07 -7.66 -13.60
C GLY A 165 2.66 -9.09 -13.30
N LEU A 166 2.57 -9.94 -14.32
CA LEU A 166 2.29 -11.37 -14.16
C LEU A 166 3.37 -12.07 -13.33
N ALA A 167 4.65 -11.79 -13.58
CA ALA A 167 5.75 -12.37 -12.80
C ALA A 167 5.66 -11.96 -11.32
N LEU A 168 5.33 -10.70 -11.03
CA LEU A 168 5.14 -10.22 -9.66
C LEU A 168 3.93 -10.89 -8.99
N LEU A 169 2.80 -11.02 -9.71
CA LEU A 169 1.61 -11.71 -9.22
C LEU A 169 1.91 -13.19 -8.90
N GLN A 170 2.62 -13.88 -9.79
CA GLN A 170 3.03 -15.27 -9.58
C GLN A 170 3.93 -15.43 -8.35
N SER A 171 4.82 -14.47 -8.08
CA SER A 171 5.66 -14.50 -6.87
C SER A 171 4.84 -14.47 -5.57
N LEU A 172 3.64 -13.87 -5.58
CA LEU A 172 2.74 -13.80 -4.42
C LEU A 172 1.94 -15.10 -4.20
N MET A 173 1.88 -15.96 -5.21
CA MET A 173 1.21 -17.26 -5.14
C MET A 173 2.15 -18.35 -4.58
N GLN A 174 3.47 -18.17 -4.71
CA GLN A 174 4.45 -19.12 -4.21
C GLN A 174 4.52 -19.02 -2.67
N GLY A 175 4.12 -20.11 -2.01
CA GLY A 175 3.84 -20.19 -0.57
C GLY A 175 5.08 -20.20 0.35
N ASP A 176 6.03 -19.29 0.12
CA ASP A 176 7.00 -19.00 1.17
C ASP A 176 6.24 -18.26 2.28
N SER A 177 6.33 -18.80 3.50
CA SER A 177 5.63 -18.29 4.67
C SER A 177 6.00 -16.84 4.90
N TRP A 178 5.10 -15.92 4.52
CA TRP A 178 5.23 -14.54 4.90
C TRP A 178 5.18 -14.46 6.42
N GLN A 179 6.30 -14.06 7.02
CA GLN A 179 6.32 -13.62 8.41
C GLN A 179 6.23 -12.10 8.42
N PRO A 180 5.29 -11.51 9.16
CA PRO A 180 5.27 -10.07 9.32
C PRO A 180 6.61 -9.60 9.83
N ALA A 181 7.19 -8.58 9.19
CA ALA A 181 8.40 -7.96 9.68
C ALA A 181 8.16 -7.49 11.12
N GLN A 182 8.91 -8.06 12.07
CA GLN A 182 8.91 -7.59 13.45
C GLN A 182 9.18 -6.08 13.45
N PRO A 183 8.40 -5.25 14.17
CA PRO A 183 8.70 -3.83 14.25
C PRO A 183 10.14 -3.67 14.75
N ARG A 184 10.98 -2.98 13.96
CA ARG A 184 12.34 -2.67 14.39
C ARG A 184 12.24 -1.98 15.75
N PRO A 185 12.93 -2.46 16.80
CA PRO A 185 12.91 -1.78 18.09
C PRO A 185 13.35 -0.34 17.85
N ALA A 186 12.61 0.60 18.43
CA ALA A 186 12.94 2.02 18.35
C ALA A 186 14.41 2.19 18.75
N VAL A 187 15.21 2.79 17.87
CA VAL A 187 16.58 3.16 18.18
C VAL A 187 16.49 4.10 19.39
N ARG A 188 16.88 3.61 20.57
CA ARG A 188 16.97 4.44 21.76
C ARG A 188 17.92 5.60 21.42
N ALA A 189 17.40 6.82 21.45
CA ALA A 189 18.22 8.01 21.35
C ALA A 189 19.34 7.91 22.39
N PRO A 190 20.60 8.25 22.05
CA PRO A 190 21.69 8.25 23.02
C PRO A 190 21.31 9.19 24.16
N ARG A 191 21.34 8.67 25.40
CA ARG A 191 21.24 9.48 26.60
C ARG A 191 22.40 10.47 26.57
N VAL A 192 22.10 11.75 26.39
CA VAL A 192 23.09 12.81 26.62
C VAL A 192 23.42 12.75 28.12
N ALA A 193 24.62 12.29 28.45
CA ALA A 193 25.12 12.33 29.82
C ALA A 193 25.18 13.81 30.24
N GLY A 194 24.41 14.18 31.26
CA GLY A 194 24.38 15.54 31.78
C GLY A 194 25.78 15.97 32.20
N ALA A 195 26.30 17.01 31.54
CA ALA A 195 27.46 17.73 32.00
C ALA A 195 27.08 18.43 33.32
N ARG A 196 27.56 17.89 34.44
CA ARG A 196 27.57 18.62 35.71
C ARG A 196 28.56 19.78 35.56
N ALA A 197 28.04 21.01 35.52
CA ALA A 197 28.86 22.19 35.69
C ALA A 197 29.48 22.17 37.10
N ALA A 198 30.80 22.03 37.16
CA ALA A 198 31.57 22.23 38.38
C ALA A 198 31.72 23.74 38.60
N VAL A 199 31.15 24.24 39.69
CA VAL A 199 31.42 25.60 40.20
C VAL A 199 32.75 25.55 40.96
N PRO A 200 33.78 26.33 40.60
CA PRO A 200 34.99 26.39 41.40
C PRO A 200 34.74 27.24 42.65
N ALA A 201 35.07 26.66 43.82
CA ALA A 201 35.11 27.35 45.10
C ALA A 201 36.54 27.76 45.45
N GLY A 202 36.68 28.98 45.99
CA GLY A 202 37.91 29.52 46.60
C GLY A 202 38.35 30.83 45.94
N ALA A 203 38.81 31.85 46.64
CA ALA A 203 39.00 32.08 48.06
C ALA A 203 39.30 33.59 48.25
N GLY A 204 39.03 34.13 49.44
CA GLY A 204 39.80 35.24 50.02
C GLY A 204 39.36 36.68 49.73
N ALA A 205 38.78 37.32 50.76
CA ALA A 205 38.71 38.77 50.96
C ALA A 205 40.12 39.35 51.33
N PRO A 206 40.32 40.57 51.89
CA PRO A 206 39.47 41.79 52.03
C PRO A 206 40.22 43.12 51.74
N TRP A 207 39.51 44.25 51.58
CA TRP A 207 39.82 45.65 52.04
C TRP A 207 38.82 46.62 51.36
N ALA A 208 37.98 47.39 52.07
CA ALA A 208 38.18 48.60 52.89
C ALA A 208 38.16 49.94 52.09
N ALA A 209 37.19 50.79 52.49
CA ALA A 209 37.18 52.26 52.47
C ALA A 209 37.04 53.06 51.15
N GLY A 210 35.94 53.84 51.08
CA GLY A 210 36.05 55.30 51.11
C GLY A 210 35.76 56.09 49.83
N LEU A 211 34.51 56.55 49.68
CA LEU A 211 34.03 57.94 49.59
C LEU A 211 32.66 58.01 48.89
#